data_AF-A0A1Z9AZH0-F1
#
_entry.id   AF-A0A1Z9AZH0-F1
#
_cell.length_a   1.000
_cell.length_b   1.000
_cell.length_c   1.000
_cell.angle_alpha   90.00
_cell.angle_beta   90.00
_cell.angle_gamma   90.00
#
_symmetry.space_group_name_H-M   'P 1'
#
loop_
_entity.id
_entity.type
_entity.pdbx_description
1 polymer ?
#
loop_
_entity_poly.entity_id
_entity_poly.type
_entity_poly.pdbx_seq_one_letter_code
_entity_poly.pdbx_strand_id
1 'polypeptide(L)'
;MSKPGKPEEAFAPPLAAIVTTVVSVLALGFLVWLVYFHEVDTSSSAGEGLPALNAFFNASAVVLLLAGRRAIRRGQRAQHQKWMLSALLASALFLVSYVAYHALQGDTLFSGTGLIRPIYFFILISHIALSAVVFPAILWTLYLALTDRIDRHRRLARWTWAGWMYVSVTGIVVFLMLHVIDWG
;
A
#
# COMPACT_ATOMS: atom_id res chain seq x y z
N MET A 1 -28.22 42.08 -9.85
CA MET A 1 -26.99 41.63 -9.16
C MET A 1 -26.88 40.12 -9.28
N SER A 2 -26.06 39.65 -10.23
CA SER A 2 -25.78 38.23 -10.44
C SER A 2 -24.84 37.73 -9.34
N LYS A 3 -25.15 36.58 -8.71
CA LYS A 3 -24.23 35.92 -7.77
C LYS A 3 -22.95 35.54 -8.51
N PRO A 4 -21.74 35.79 -7.96
CA PRO A 4 -20.52 35.25 -8.54
C PRO A 4 -20.62 33.72 -8.49
N GLY A 5 -20.48 33.10 -9.66
CA GLY A 5 -20.44 31.65 -9.82
C GLY A 5 -19.38 31.04 -8.92
N LYS A 6 -19.66 29.86 -8.37
CA LYS A 6 -18.69 29.06 -7.61
C LYS A 6 -17.39 28.99 -8.43
N PRO A 7 -16.21 29.26 -7.84
CA PRO A 7 -14.97 29.02 -8.53
C PRO A 7 -14.92 27.54 -8.89
N GLU A 8 -15.05 27.34 -10.20
CA GLU A 8 -14.65 26.21 -11.00
C GLU A 8 -14.10 25.05 -10.18
N GLU A 9 -14.82 23.93 -10.19
CA GLU A 9 -14.18 22.64 -9.93
C GLU A 9 -13.02 22.54 -10.93
N ALA A 10 -11.84 23.01 -10.53
CA ALA A 10 -10.63 22.82 -11.30
C ALA A 10 -10.47 21.32 -11.37
N PHE A 11 -10.92 20.75 -12.49
CA PHE A 11 -10.69 19.40 -12.94
C PHE A 11 -9.25 19.12 -12.52
N ALA A 12 -9.01 18.07 -11.74
CA ALA A 12 -7.63 17.61 -11.73
C ALA A 12 -7.30 17.36 -13.22
N PRO A 13 -6.20 17.89 -13.77
CA PRO A 13 -5.94 17.87 -15.20
C PRO A 13 -6.21 16.44 -15.67
N PRO A 14 -7.12 16.22 -16.65
CA PRO A 14 -7.62 14.89 -17.00
C PRO A 14 -6.50 13.86 -17.09
N LEU A 15 -5.33 14.30 -17.57
CA LEU A 15 -4.08 13.55 -17.63
C LEU A 15 -3.64 12.92 -16.30
N ALA A 16 -3.63 13.64 -15.17
CA ALA A 16 -3.15 13.09 -13.90
C ALA A 16 -4.06 11.96 -13.38
N ALA A 17 -5.37 12.11 -13.55
CA ALA A 17 -6.34 11.08 -13.19
C ALA A 17 -6.21 9.87 -14.11
N ILE A 18 -6.05 10.10 -15.41
CA ILE A 18 -5.80 9.05 -16.41
C ILE A 18 -4.51 8.30 -16.07
N VAL A 19 -3.40 9.00 -15.84
CA VAL A 19 -2.11 8.40 -15.51
C VAL A 19 -2.20 7.58 -14.22
N THR A 20 -2.80 8.12 -13.16
CA THR A 20 -2.96 7.39 -11.89
C THR A 20 -3.77 6.11 -12.09
N THR A 21 -4.86 6.19 -12.86
CA THR A 21 -5.73 5.05 -13.15
C THR A 21 -5.01 4.01 -14.00
N VAL A 22 -4.40 4.42 -15.11
CA VAL A 22 -3.67 3.53 -16.03
C VAL A 22 -2.52 2.84 -15.31
N VAL A 23 -1.69 3.59 -14.57
CA VAL A 23 -0.58 3.01 -13.78
C VAL A 23 -1.10 1.99 -12.76
N SER A 24 -2.21 2.29 -12.08
CA SER A 24 -2.78 1.38 -11.08
C SER A 24 -3.37 0.12 -11.70
N VAL A 25 -4.08 0.25 -12.83
CA VAL A 25 -4.64 -0.89 -13.57
C VAL A 25 -3.53 -1.77 -14.12
N LEU A 26 -2.49 -1.18 -14.71
CA LEU A 26 -1.33 -1.93 -15.23
C LEU A 26 -0.57 -2.63 -14.10
N ALA A 27 -0.33 -1.95 -12.97
CA ALA A 27 0.34 -2.56 -11.82
C ALA A 27 -0.46 -3.72 -11.25
N LEU A 28 -1.78 -3.56 -11.05
CA LEU A 28 -2.66 -4.62 -10.56
C LEU A 28 -2.76 -5.78 -11.56
N GLY A 29 -2.92 -5.48 -12.85
CA GLY A 29 -2.95 -6.49 -13.90
C GLY A 29 -1.64 -7.28 -13.97
N PHE A 30 -0.50 -6.60 -13.86
CA PHE A 30 0.81 -7.25 -13.77
C PHE A 30 0.93 -8.14 -12.53
N LEU A 31 0.50 -7.68 -11.36
CA LEU A 31 0.51 -8.50 -10.15
C LEU A 31 -0.39 -9.73 -10.25
N VAL A 32 -1.60 -9.58 -10.82
CA VAL A 32 -2.50 -10.72 -11.06
C VAL A 32 -1.87 -11.70 -12.04
N TRP A 33 -1.28 -11.22 -13.12
CA TRP A 33 -0.58 -12.07 -14.07
C TRP A 33 0.59 -12.81 -13.40
N LEU A 34 1.43 -12.08 -12.66
CA LEU A 34 2.60 -12.62 -11.99
C LEU A 34 2.23 -13.68 -10.94
N VAL A 35 1.19 -13.47 -10.15
CA VAL A 35 0.82 -14.40 -9.08
C VAL A 35 0.15 -15.66 -9.63
N TYR A 36 -0.71 -15.54 -10.65
CA TYR A 36 -1.54 -16.67 -11.10
C TYR A 36 -1.05 -17.39 -12.36
N PHE A 37 -0.26 -16.72 -13.21
CA PHE A 37 0.11 -17.24 -14.53
C PHE A 37 1.63 -17.40 -14.71
N HIS A 38 2.45 -16.82 -13.85
CA HIS A 38 3.89 -17.01 -13.91
C HIS A 38 4.28 -18.32 -13.22
N GLU A 39 4.88 -19.23 -13.97
CA GLU A 39 5.45 -20.46 -13.41
C GLU A 39 6.75 -20.13 -12.66
N VAL A 40 6.92 -20.74 -11.49
CA VAL A 40 8.06 -20.46 -10.62
C VAL A 40 8.97 -21.68 -10.54
N ASP A 41 10.26 -21.46 -10.77
CA ASP A 41 11.29 -22.47 -10.55
C ASP A 41 11.59 -22.62 -9.06
N THR A 42 10.82 -23.47 -8.38
CA THR A 42 10.93 -23.70 -6.92
C THR A 42 12.23 -24.37 -6.48
N SER A 43 13.14 -24.70 -7.41
CA SER A 43 14.46 -25.28 -7.12
C SER A 43 15.47 -24.24 -6.62
N SER A 44 15.17 -22.94 -6.76
CA SER A 44 16.04 -21.87 -6.26
C SER A 44 15.70 -21.51 -4.81
N SER A 45 16.73 -21.38 -3.97
CA SER A 45 16.62 -20.78 -2.62
C SER A 45 16.65 -19.24 -2.67
N ALA A 46 16.69 -18.67 -3.88
CA ALA A 46 16.77 -17.25 -4.13
C ALA A 46 15.40 -16.60 -3.84
N GLY A 47 15.08 -16.39 -2.57
CA GLY A 47 13.77 -15.82 -2.20
C GLY A 47 13.36 -16.02 -0.76
N GLU A 48 13.99 -16.96 -0.04
CA GLU A 48 13.63 -17.35 1.33
C GLU A 48 13.57 -16.18 2.33
N GLY A 49 14.45 -15.17 2.17
CA GLY A 49 14.47 -13.98 3.04
C GLY A 49 13.48 -12.88 2.66
N LEU A 50 12.86 -12.95 1.48
CA LEU A 50 12.00 -11.87 0.95
C LEU A 50 10.70 -11.67 1.75
N PRO A 51 10.03 -12.71 2.28
CA PRO A 51 8.88 -12.50 3.17
C PRO A 51 9.22 -11.69 4.42
N ALA A 52 10.38 -11.94 5.04
CA ALA A 52 10.82 -11.20 6.22
C ALA A 52 11.18 -9.75 5.86
N LEU A 53 11.82 -9.54 4.70
CA LEU A 53 12.11 -8.21 4.17
C LEU A 53 10.83 -7.43 3.85
N ASN A 54 9.81 -8.10 3.29
CA ASN A 54 8.49 -7.54 3.05
C ASN A 54 7.82 -7.08 4.34
N ALA A 55 7.86 -7.90 5.40
CA ALA A 55 7.34 -7.54 6.71
C ALA A 55 8.11 -6.35 7.31
N PHE A 56 9.44 -6.31 7.16
CA PHE A 56 10.27 -5.19 7.60
C PHE A 56 9.90 -3.86 6.93
N PHE A 57 9.69 -3.85 5.61
CA PHE A 57 9.29 -2.64 4.90
C PHE A 57 7.89 -2.16 5.30
N ASN A 58 6.95 -3.08 5.54
CA ASN A 58 5.64 -2.73 6.08
C ASN A 58 5.73 -2.16 7.51
N ALA A 59 6.54 -2.76 8.39
CA ALA A 59 6.78 -2.24 9.73
C ALA A 59 7.41 -0.83 9.68
N SER A 60 8.37 -0.63 8.78
CA SER A 60 8.95 0.68 8.53
C SER A 60 7.89 1.70 8.07
N ALA A 61 7.03 1.32 7.12
CA ALA A 61 5.93 2.17 6.67
C ALA A 61 4.98 2.55 7.82
N VAL A 62 4.61 1.61 8.69
CA VAL A 62 3.78 1.90 9.89
C VAL A 62 4.42 2.98 10.76
N VAL A 63 5.70 2.82 11.10
CA VAL A 63 6.43 3.78 11.94
C VAL A 63 6.49 5.16 11.28
N LEU A 64 6.80 5.20 9.98
CA LEU A 64 6.91 6.44 9.21
C LEU A 64 5.55 7.14 9.07
N LEU A 65 4.46 6.39 8.86
CA LEU A 65 3.10 6.92 8.82
C LEU A 65 2.65 7.49 10.16
N LEU A 66 3.00 6.85 11.27
CA LEU A 66 2.75 7.38 12.61
C LEU A 66 3.54 8.68 12.85
N ALA A 67 4.83 8.69 12.48
CA ALA A 67 5.69 9.87 12.60
C ALA A 67 5.16 11.03 11.73
N GLY A 68 4.75 10.75 10.49
CA GLY A 68 4.14 11.72 9.57
C GLY A 68 2.84 12.30 10.12
N ARG A 69 1.97 11.46 10.71
CA ARG A 69 0.73 11.93 11.37
C ARG A 69 1.01 12.77 12.61
N ARG A 70 2.03 12.42 13.40
CA ARG A 70 2.45 13.21 14.57
C ARG A 70 3.01 14.56 14.16
N ALA A 71 3.83 14.62 13.11
CA ALA A 71 4.40 15.86 12.59
C ALA A 71 3.31 16.84 12.11
N ILE A 72 2.33 16.38 11.33
CA ILE A 72 1.28 17.27 10.83
C ILE A 72 0.34 17.76 11.94
N ARG A 73 0.07 16.94 12.95
CA ARG A 73 -0.68 17.37 14.16
C ARG A 73 0.02 18.48 14.93
N ARG A 74 1.36 18.56 14.83
CA ARG A 74 2.19 19.63 15.42
C ARG A 74 2.41 20.83 14.49
N GLY A 75 1.74 20.86 13.33
CA GLY A 75 1.95 21.91 12.32
C GLY A 75 3.27 21.82 11.55
N GLN A 76 4.07 20.77 11.76
CA GLN A 76 5.41 20.61 11.17
C GLN A 76 5.31 20.06 9.74
N ARG A 77 4.94 20.91 8.77
CA ARG A 77 4.67 20.50 7.38
C ARG A 77 5.88 19.87 6.67
N ALA A 78 7.06 20.49 6.79
CA ALA A 78 8.28 19.96 6.16
C ALA A 78 8.64 18.57 6.69
N GLN A 79 8.48 18.34 8.00
CA GLN A 79 8.76 17.05 8.61
C GLN A 79 7.71 16.01 8.23
N HIS A 80 6.44 16.41 8.14
CA HIS A 80 5.38 15.55 7.61
C HIS A 80 5.71 15.07 6.19
N GLN A 81 6.09 15.98 5.28
CA GLN A 81 6.45 15.63 3.91
C GLN A 81 7.60 14.61 3.86
N LYS A 82 8.67 14.84 4.62
CA LYS A 82 9.80 13.89 4.72
C LYS A 82 9.33 12.50 5.15
N TRP A 83 8.55 12.41 6.22
CA TRP A 83 8.05 11.12 6.71
C TRP A 83 7.11 10.42 5.72
N MET A 84 6.23 11.17 5.05
CA MET A 84 5.32 10.58 4.05
C MET A 84 6.06 10.09 2.80
N LEU A 85 7.09 10.81 2.34
CA LEU A 85 7.93 10.37 1.23
C LEU A 85 8.78 9.15 1.61
N SER A 86 9.30 9.09 2.83
CA SER A 86 9.98 7.89 3.33
C SER A 86 9.03 6.70 3.43
N ALA A 87 7.78 6.89 3.87
CA ALA A 87 6.78 5.82 3.91
C ALA A 87 6.43 5.31 2.50
N LEU A 88 6.33 6.23 1.53
CA LEU A 88 6.15 5.90 0.12
C LEU A 88 7.32 5.07 -0.41
N LEU A 89 8.56 5.46 -0.11
CA LEU A 89 9.75 4.72 -0.50
C LEU A 89 9.77 3.32 0.12
N ALA A 90 9.49 3.19 1.42
CA ALA A 90 9.39 1.88 2.07
C ALA A 90 8.32 0.99 1.41
N SER A 91 7.17 1.56 1.05
CA SER A 91 6.09 0.83 0.37
C SER A 91 6.46 0.44 -1.06
N ALA A 92 7.22 1.28 -1.77
CA ALA A 92 7.74 0.95 -3.10
C ALA A 92 8.77 -0.19 -3.04
N LEU A 93 9.68 -0.16 -2.06
CA LEU A 93 10.64 -1.23 -1.82
C LEU A 93 9.96 -2.54 -1.41
N PHE A 94 8.91 -2.46 -0.57
CA PHE A 94 8.03 -3.60 -0.29
C PHE A 94 7.46 -4.18 -1.58
N LEU A 95 6.90 -3.36 -2.48
CA LEU A 95 6.30 -3.85 -3.71
C LEU A 95 7.31 -4.53 -4.64
N VAL A 96 8.51 -3.97 -4.77
CA VAL A 96 9.61 -4.58 -5.54
C VAL A 96 10.00 -5.93 -4.94
N SER A 97 10.19 -5.99 -3.62
CA SER A 97 10.53 -7.22 -2.90
C SER A 97 9.41 -8.27 -2.97
N TYR A 98 8.13 -7.84 -2.93
CA TYR A 98 6.96 -8.69 -3.11
C TYR A 98 6.90 -9.30 -4.52
N VAL A 99 7.09 -8.47 -5.54
CA VAL A 99 7.18 -8.94 -6.93
C VAL A 99 8.31 -9.96 -7.09
N ALA A 100 9.50 -9.67 -6.54
CA ALA A 100 10.61 -10.61 -6.57
C ALA A 100 10.29 -11.94 -5.87
N TYR A 101 9.61 -11.89 -4.72
CA TYR A 101 9.20 -13.10 -4.00
C TYR A 101 8.27 -13.99 -4.84
N HIS A 102 7.22 -13.42 -5.42
CA HIS A 102 6.29 -14.20 -6.25
C HIS A 102 6.91 -14.66 -7.57
N ALA A 103 7.89 -13.94 -8.11
CA ALA A 103 8.63 -14.37 -9.29
C ALA A 103 9.57 -15.57 -9.02
N LEU A 104 10.10 -15.70 -7.80
CA LEU A 104 11.19 -16.63 -7.48
C LEU A 104 10.78 -17.83 -6.60
N GLN A 105 9.79 -17.65 -5.71
CA GLN A 105 9.42 -18.68 -4.71
C GLN A 105 7.96 -19.14 -4.80
N GLY A 106 7.06 -18.32 -5.36
CA GLY A 106 5.63 -18.62 -5.45
C GLY A 106 4.90 -18.47 -4.12
N ASP A 107 3.65 -18.93 -4.05
CA ASP A 107 2.75 -18.70 -2.91
C ASP A 107 2.99 -19.66 -1.73
N THR A 108 2.94 -19.12 -0.51
CA THR A 108 2.94 -19.94 0.72
C THR A 108 1.52 -20.31 1.11
N LEU A 109 1.27 -21.61 1.31
CA LEU A 109 -0.03 -22.10 1.79
C LEU A 109 -0.17 -21.91 3.31
N PHE A 110 -1.34 -21.44 3.74
CA PHE A 110 -1.67 -21.33 5.16
C PHE A 110 -2.04 -22.70 5.75
N SER A 111 -1.29 -23.16 6.75
CA SER A 111 -1.43 -24.50 7.36
C SER A 111 -2.45 -24.58 8.50
N GLY A 112 -2.86 -23.45 9.09
CA GLY A 112 -3.75 -23.43 10.26
C GLY A 112 -5.15 -23.99 9.98
N THR A 113 -5.73 -24.68 10.98
CA THR A 113 -7.05 -25.33 10.91
C THR A 113 -8.06 -24.74 11.92
N GLY A 114 -9.35 -25.07 11.76
CA GLY A 114 -10.40 -24.57 12.66
C GLY A 114 -10.70 -23.08 12.49
N LEU A 115 -10.93 -22.36 13.60
CA LEU A 115 -11.38 -20.96 13.58
C LEU A 115 -10.33 -19.96 13.06
N ILE A 116 -9.03 -20.29 13.10
CA ILE A 116 -8.01 -19.36 12.61
C ILE A 116 -8.02 -19.23 11.09
N ARG A 117 -8.39 -20.30 10.37
CA ARG A 117 -8.40 -20.31 8.90
C ARG A 117 -9.33 -19.24 8.29
N PRO A 118 -10.61 -19.11 8.69
CA PRO A 118 -11.46 -18.03 8.19
C PRO A 118 -10.98 -16.65 8.65
N ILE A 119 -10.37 -16.52 9.83
CA ILE A 119 -9.79 -15.24 10.29
C ILE A 119 -8.62 -14.82 9.39
N TYR A 120 -7.71 -15.75 9.09
CA TYR A 120 -6.60 -15.54 8.16
C TYR A 120 -7.11 -15.07 6.80
N PHE A 121 -8.06 -15.79 6.20
CA PHE A 121 -8.57 -15.43 4.89
C PHE A 121 -9.34 -14.11 4.90
N PHE A 122 -10.07 -13.80 5.98
CA PHE A 122 -10.69 -12.49 6.11
C PHE A 122 -9.65 -11.37 6.08
N ILE A 123 -8.58 -11.49 6.87
CA ILE A 123 -7.48 -10.51 6.92
C ILE A 123 -6.76 -10.42 5.57
N LEU A 124 -6.47 -11.56 4.95
CA LEU A 124 -5.76 -11.61 3.67
C LEU A 124 -6.59 -10.96 2.56
N ILE A 125 -7.85 -11.35 2.43
CA ILE A 125 -8.75 -10.82 1.39
C ILE A 125 -8.97 -9.32 1.60
N SER A 126 -9.23 -8.89 2.84
CA SER A 126 -9.41 -7.47 3.13
C SER A 126 -8.13 -6.67 2.89
N HIS A 127 -6.96 -7.22 3.21
CA HIS A 127 -5.66 -6.62 2.91
C HIS A 127 -5.49 -6.42 1.41
N ILE A 128 -5.66 -7.47 0.59
CA ILE A 128 -5.48 -7.40 -0.86
C ILE A 128 -6.47 -6.41 -1.49
N ALA A 129 -7.76 -6.51 -1.13
CA ALA A 129 -8.79 -5.62 -1.64
C ALA A 129 -8.53 -4.16 -1.28
N LEU A 130 -8.14 -3.89 -0.02
CA LEU A 130 -7.85 -2.52 0.39
C LEU A 130 -6.55 -1.99 -0.22
N SER A 131 -5.53 -2.83 -0.41
CA SER A 131 -4.28 -2.46 -1.10
C SER A 131 -4.55 -1.99 -2.53
N ALA A 132 -5.44 -2.67 -3.26
CA ALA A 132 -5.83 -2.27 -4.61
C ALA A 132 -6.49 -0.88 -4.68
N VAL A 133 -7.23 -0.49 -3.63
CA VAL A 133 -7.87 0.83 -3.52
C VAL A 133 -6.89 1.90 -2.98
N VAL A 134 -6.05 1.53 -2.04
CA VAL A 134 -5.12 2.43 -1.36
C VAL A 134 -3.98 2.86 -2.28
N PHE A 135 -3.50 1.97 -3.15
CA PHE A 135 -2.42 2.29 -4.10
C PHE A 135 -2.73 3.53 -4.97
N PRO A 136 -3.84 3.58 -5.75
CA PRO A 136 -4.21 4.79 -6.49
C PRO A 136 -4.47 5.99 -5.57
N ALA A 137 -5.04 5.77 -4.38
CA ALA A 137 -5.30 6.84 -3.43
C ALA A 137 -4.01 7.51 -2.92
N ILE A 138 -2.93 6.74 -2.71
CA ILE A 138 -1.61 7.27 -2.34
C ILE A 138 -1.04 8.14 -3.46
N LEU A 139 -1.04 7.62 -4.71
CA LEU A 139 -0.56 8.36 -5.88
C LEU A 139 -1.33 9.67 -6.06
N TRP A 140 -2.66 9.62 -5.91
CA TRP A 140 -3.50 10.81 -6.00
C TRP A 140 -3.26 11.79 -4.86
N THR A 141 -3.09 11.30 -3.64
CA THR A 141 -2.78 12.14 -2.46
C THR A 141 -1.43 12.85 -2.63
N LEU A 142 -0.44 12.17 -3.21
CA LEU A 142 0.87 12.74 -3.56
C LEU A 142 0.73 13.80 -4.67
N TYR A 143 0.00 13.50 -5.74
CA TYR A 143 -0.27 14.44 -6.81
C TYR A 143 -0.88 15.76 -6.29
N LEU A 144 -1.88 15.66 -5.40
CA LEU A 144 -2.50 16.83 -4.79
C LEU A 144 -1.52 17.64 -3.92
N ALA A 145 -0.55 16.97 -3.27
CA ALA A 145 0.50 17.65 -2.51
C ALA A 145 1.51 18.37 -3.42
N LEU A 146 1.92 17.73 -4.51
CA LEU A 146 2.89 18.28 -5.48
C LEU A 146 2.33 19.45 -6.29
N THR A 147 1.00 19.51 -6.45
CA THR A 147 0.30 20.58 -7.18
C THR A 147 -0.31 21.64 -6.26
N ASP A 148 0.12 21.66 -5.00
CA ASP A 148 -0.32 22.61 -3.96
C ASP A 148 -1.85 22.67 -3.75
N ARG A 149 -2.58 21.60 -4.07
CA ARG A 149 -4.03 21.47 -3.86
C ARG A 149 -4.33 20.98 -2.44
N ILE A 150 -3.87 21.74 -1.45
CA ILE A 150 -3.80 21.31 -0.05
C ILE A 150 -5.17 20.99 0.57
N ASP A 151 -6.23 21.73 0.22
CA ASP A 151 -7.56 21.47 0.77
C ASP A 151 -8.12 20.10 0.35
N ARG A 152 -7.94 19.74 -0.93
CA ARG A 152 -8.31 18.42 -1.44
C ARG A 152 -7.39 17.33 -0.88
N HIS A 153 -6.08 17.60 -0.80
CA HIS A 153 -5.11 16.70 -0.17
C HIS A 153 -5.55 16.35 1.25
N ARG A 154 -5.89 17.33 2.11
CA ARG A 154 -6.31 17.07 3.50
C ARG A 154 -7.55 16.21 3.60
N ARG A 155 -8.54 16.41 2.71
CA ARG A 155 -9.78 15.63 2.71
C ARG A 155 -9.51 14.16 2.41
N LEU A 156 -8.69 13.90 1.39
CA LEU A 156 -8.35 12.55 0.96
C LEU A 156 -7.34 11.87 1.87
N ALA A 157 -6.31 12.60 2.31
CA ALA A 157 -5.20 12.08 3.09
C ALA A 157 -5.62 11.40 4.40
N ARG A 158 -6.76 11.77 5.00
CA ARG A 158 -7.28 11.08 6.19
C ARG A 158 -7.68 9.64 5.88
N TRP A 159 -8.35 9.42 4.76
CA TRP A 159 -8.77 8.10 4.29
C TRP A 159 -7.57 7.32 3.76
N THR A 160 -6.73 7.95 2.94
CA THR A 160 -5.49 7.36 2.43
C THR A 160 -4.60 6.90 3.58
N TRP A 161 -4.38 7.74 4.60
CA TRP A 161 -3.55 7.38 5.75
C TRP A 161 -4.14 6.20 6.54
N ALA A 162 -5.46 6.16 6.74
CA ALA A 162 -6.11 5.06 7.45
C ALA A 162 -6.00 3.74 6.69
N GLY A 163 -6.27 3.76 5.38
CA GLY A 163 -6.13 2.57 4.53
C GLY A 163 -4.67 2.13 4.42
N TRP A 164 -3.74 3.06 4.22
CA TRP A 164 -2.31 2.78 4.16
C TRP A 164 -1.78 2.17 5.46
N MET A 165 -2.18 2.73 6.61
CA MET A 165 -1.86 2.14 7.90
C MET A 165 -2.42 0.73 8.05
N TYR A 166 -3.68 0.51 7.67
CA TYR A 166 -4.32 -0.81 7.74
C TYR A 166 -3.57 -1.84 6.91
N VAL A 167 -3.29 -1.55 5.63
CA VAL A 167 -2.62 -2.52 4.76
C VAL A 167 -1.19 -2.79 5.24
N SER A 168 -0.45 -1.77 5.71
CA SER A 168 0.89 -2.00 6.25
C SER A 168 0.88 -2.85 7.53
N VAL A 169 -0.06 -2.63 8.45
CA VAL A 169 -0.18 -3.46 9.66
C VAL A 169 -0.60 -4.89 9.30
N THR A 170 -1.61 -5.04 8.46
CA THR A 170 -2.10 -6.38 8.08
C THR A 170 -1.08 -7.17 7.27
N GLY A 171 -0.21 -6.51 6.49
CA GLY A 171 0.92 -7.18 5.82
C GLY A 171 1.89 -7.83 6.82
N ILE A 172 2.17 -7.16 7.95
CA ILE A 172 2.98 -7.73 9.03
C ILE A 172 2.24 -8.91 9.67
N VAL A 173 0.94 -8.77 9.94
CA VAL A 173 0.12 -9.83 10.54
C VAL A 173 0.09 -11.07 9.65
N VAL A 174 -0.14 -10.92 8.35
CA VAL A 174 -0.12 -12.04 7.38
C VAL A 174 1.24 -12.75 7.40
N PHE A 175 2.35 -12.01 7.40
CA PHE A 175 3.68 -12.60 7.54
C PHE A 175 3.84 -13.41 8.83
N LEU A 176 3.45 -12.84 9.98
CA LEU A 176 3.53 -13.53 11.27
C LEU A 176 2.70 -14.81 11.27
N MET A 177 1.48 -14.76 10.72
CA MET A 177 0.59 -15.92 10.62
C MET A 177 1.12 -17.02 9.71
N LEU A 178 1.88 -16.68 8.66
CA LEU A 178 2.42 -17.64 7.69
C LEU A 178 3.75 -18.25 8.12
N HIS A 179 4.63 -17.47 8.75
CA HIS A 179 6.04 -17.84 8.91
C HIS A 179 6.55 -17.91 10.35
N VAL A 180 5.81 -17.36 11.33
CA VAL A 180 6.28 -17.24 12.72
C VAL A 180 5.39 -18.00 13.69
N ILE A 181 4.08 -17.92 13.51
CA ILE A 181 3.12 -18.57 14.39
C ILE A 181 2.93 -20.01 13.94
N ASP A 182 3.18 -20.94 14.85
CA ASP A 182 2.81 -22.34 14.69
C ASP A 182 1.34 -22.53 15.07
N TRP A 183 0.61 -23.29 14.26
CA TRP A 183 -0.84 -23.48 14.39
C TRP A 183 -1.22 -24.88 14.87
N GLY A 184 -0.26 -25.79 15.07
CA GLY A 184 -0.48 -27.13 15.62
C GLY A 184 -0.94 -28.15 14.59
#